data_AF-X0X186-F1
#
_entry.id   AF-X0X186-F1
#
_cell.length_a   1.000
_cell.length_b   1.000
_cell.length_c   1.000
_cell.angle_alpha   90.00
_cell.angle_beta   90.00
_cell.angle_gamma   90.00
#
_symmetry.space_group_name_H-M   'P 1'
#
loop_
_entity.id
_entity.type
_entity.pdbx_description
1 polymer ?
#
loop_
_entity_poly.entity_id
_entity_poly.type
_entity_poly.pdbx_seq_one_letter_code
_entity_poly.pdbx_strand_id
1 'polypeptide(L)'
;MLNNLENIYRKRTDYSKIIGTFPMPDILAIQKKSYAEFLQMELLPDERKDFGLQAAFKDIFPVSDFKETTELDFINYSIGNWECKCGRLKGVENSRHRCNNCETLLPPEAELTEKEICPFCSAVKKIDMPICEHCGDNVKLKMKYMPNECIQKGYTYSVPLRIKIRLISWEKDPETK
;
A
#
# COMPACT_ATOMS: atom_id res chain seq x y z
N MET A 1 17.42 19.60 16.21
CA MET A 1 17.28 21.00 15.76
C MET A 1 15.94 21.10 15.07
N LEU A 2 14.95 21.73 15.71
CA LEU A 2 13.63 21.95 15.12
C LEU A 2 13.75 23.14 14.18
N ASN A 3 13.59 22.91 12.88
CA ASN A 3 13.50 23.99 11.89
C ASN A 3 12.30 24.85 12.28
N ASN A 4 12.57 26.02 12.84
CA ASN A 4 11.55 27.06 13.01
C ASN A 4 11.01 27.38 11.61
N LEU A 5 9.76 26.99 11.36
CA LEU A 5 8.95 27.55 10.29
C LEU A 5 8.66 29.00 10.67
N GLU A 6 9.67 29.87 10.54
CA GLU A 6 9.49 31.30 10.78
C GLU A 6 8.57 31.84 9.70
N ASN A 7 7.43 32.38 10.12
CA ASN A 7 6.54 33.07 9.21
C ASN A 7 7.25 34.33 8.68
N ILE A 8 7.61 34.31 7.39
CA ILE A 8 8.37 35.37 6.72
C ILE A 8 7.63 36.72 6.78
N TYR A 9 6.30 36.72 6.89
CA TYR A 9 5.47 37.92 6.93
C TYR A 9 5.25 38.49 8.34
N ARG A 10 5.41 37.68 9.39
CA ARG A 10 5.16 38.12 10.78
C ARG A 10 6.05 37.38 11.77
N LYS A 11 7.03 38.09 12.31
CA LYS A 11 7.86 37.59 13.41
C LYS A 11 7.01 37.48 14.68
N ARG A 12 6.92 36.28 15.25
CA ARG A 12 6.28 36.01 16.54
C ARG A 12 7.37 35.83 17.60
N THR A 13 7.36 36.69 18.61
CA THR A 13 8.24 36.53 19.78
C THR A 13 7.61 35.54 20.74
N ASP A 14 8.38 34.51 21.12
CA ASP A 14 8.00 33.56 22.15
C ASP A 14 8.66 33.97 23.49
N TYR A 15 7.87 34.00 24.56
CA TYR A 15 8.33 34.32 25.93
C TYR A 15 8.24 33.10 26.85
N SER A 16 8.03 31.90 26.29
CA SER A 16 7.96 30.65 27.04
C SER A 16 9.25 30.41 27.84
N LYS A 17 9.10 30.14 29.15
CA LYS A 17 10.22 29.77 30.03
C LYS A 17 10.50 28.27 30.00
N ILE A 18 9.50 27.48 29.62
CA ILE A 18 9.58 26.02 29.52
C ILE A 18 9.62 25.68 28.04
N ILE A 19 10.70 25.01 27.63
CA ILE A 19 10.89 24.61 26.24
C ILE A 19 10.17 23.27 26.03
N GLY A 20 9.40 23.18 24.95
CA GLY A 20 8.82 21.91 24.51
C GLY A 20 9.92 20.92 24.16
N THR A 21 10.08 19.87 24.96
CA THR A 21 11.06 18.80 24.73
C THR A 21 10.65 17.89 23.59
N PHE A 22 9.34 17.74 23.39
CA PHE A 22 8.76 16.91 22.35
C PHE A 22 8.27 17.79 21.19
N PRO A 23 8.58 17.42 19.94
CA PRO A 23 8.02 18.09 18.79
C PRO A 23 6.50 17.93 18.75
N MET A 24 5.82 18.89 18.12
CA MET A 24 4.39 18.75 17.85
C MET A 24 4.15 17.51 16.97
N PRO A 25 3.27 16.58 17.39
CA PRO A 25 2.99 15.38 16.60
C PRO A 25 2.18 15.72 15.34
N ASP A 26 2.21 14.83 14.33
CA ASP A 26 1.29 14.92 13.18
C ASP A 26 -0.14 14.61 13.65
N ILE A 27 -0.98 15.64 13.69
CA ILE A 27 -2.37 15.58 14.15
C ILE A 27 -3.24 14.71 13.23
N LEU A 28 -2.83 14.51 11.97
CA LEU A 28 -3.54 13.68 11.00
C LEU A 28 -3.00 12.24 10.95
N ALA A 29 -1.96 11.91 11.72
CA ALA A 29 -1.31 10.61 11.69
C ALA A 29 -2.30 9.46 11.95
N ILE A 30 -3.20 9.62 12.92
CA ILE A 30 -4.18 8.59 13.28
C ILE A 30 -5.10 8.28 12.09
N GLN A 31 -5.60 9.31 11.41
CA GLN A 31 -6.52 9.14 10.29
C GLN A 31 -5.82 8.48 9.09
N LYS A 32 -4.61 8.96 8.75
CA LYS A 32 -3.80 8.40 7.67
C LYS A 32 -3.44 6.94 7.94
N LYS A 33 -2.96 6.65 9.17
CA LYS A 33 -2.51 5.32 9.58
C LYS A 33 -3.67 4.33 9.61
N SER A 34 -4.80 4.70 10.21
CA SER A 34 -6.00 3.85 10.27
C SER A 34 -6.46 3.44 8.87
N TYR A 35 -6.50 4.39 7.93
CA TYR A 35 -6.89 4.09 6.54
C TYR A 35 -5.86 3.23 5.80
N ALA A 36 -4.56 3.50 5.99
CA ALA A 36 -3.48 2.70 5.39
C ALA A 36 -3.49 1.25 5.91
N GLU A 37 -3.63 1.06 7.23
CA GLU A 37 -3.72 -0.26 7.86
C GLU A 37 -4.99 -1.02 7.44
N PHE A 38 -6.11 -0.32 7.23
CA PHE A 38 -7.33 -0.95 6.73
C PHE A 38 -7.19 -1.47 5.30
N LEU A 39 -6.53 -0.71 4.41
CA LEU A 39 -6.39 -1.05 2.99
C LEU A 39 -5.22 -2.00 2.68
N GLN A 40 -4.08 -1.82 3.35
CA GLN A 40 -2.83 -2.56 3.08
C GLN A 40 -2.43 -2.58 1.60
N MET A 41 -2.62 -1.44 0.91
CA MET A 41 -2.58 -1.38 -0.56
C MET A 41 -1.19 -1.50 -1.17
N GLU A 42 -0.14 -1.17 -0.41
CA GLU A 42 1.27 -1.21 -0.85
C GLU A 42 1.95 -2.56 -0.52
N LEU A 43 1.23 -3.45 0.17
CA LEU A 43 1.72 -4.76 0.59
C LEU A 43 1.37 -5.82 -0.44
N LEU A 44 2.31 -6.75 -0.63
CA LEU A 44 2.07 -7.96 -1.41
C LEU A 44 1.08 -8.87 -0.67
N PRO A 45 0.32 -9.73 -1.38
CA PRO A 45 -0.66 -10.62 -0.74
C PRO A 45 -0.11 -11.39 0.46
N ASP A 46 1.13 -11.87 0.38
CA ASP A 46 1.76 -12.70 1.41
C ASP A 46 2.27 -11.88 2.62
N GLU A 47 2.46 -10.56 2.46
CA GLU A 47 2.90 -9.66 3.53
C GLU A 47 1.72 -9.06 4.31
N ARG A 48 0.48 -9.25 3.84
CA ARG A 48 -0.70 -8.66 4.47
C ARG A 48 -1.03 -9.35 5.78
N LYS A 49 -1.40 -8.53 6.76
CA LYS A 49 -1.90 -8.96 8.06
C LYS A 49 -3.40 -9.21 7.97
N ASP A 50 -3.90 -10.05 8.86
CA ASP A 50 -5.34 -10.34 8.99
C ASP A 50 -6.06 -9.19 9.71
N PHE A 51 -6.13 -8.05 9.02
CA PHE A 51 -6.71 -6.81 9.49
C PHE A 51 -7.39 -6.06 8.33
N GLY A 52 -8.39 -5.23 8.64
CA GLY A 52 -9.10 -4.43 7.64
C GLY A 52 -9.77 -5.27 6.56
N LEU A 53 -9.52 -4.96 5.28
CA LEU A 53 -10.09 -5.69 4.15
C LEU A 53 -9.71 -7.18 4.14
N GLN A 54 -8.47 -7.50 4.50
CA GLN A 54 -8.00 -8.89 4.54
C GLN A 54 -8.79 -9.72 5.55
N ALA A 55 -9.02 -9.19 6.75
CA ALA A 55 -9.83 -9.84 7.78
C ALA A 55 -11.28 -9.98 7.32
N ALA A 56 -11.87 -8.93 6.72
CA ALA A 56 -13.24 -8.98 6.23
C ALA A 56 -13.45 -10.05 5.16
N PHE A 57 -12.48 -10.26 4.25
CA PHE A 57 -12.58 -11.34 3.27
C PHE A 57 -12.39 -12.71 3.90
N LYS A 58 -11.44 -12.88 4.82
CA LYS A 58 -11.23 -14.15 5.53
C LYS A 58 -12.38 -14.55 6.45
N ASP A 59 -13.17 -13.58 6.92
CA ASP A 59 -14.35 -13.83 7.75
C ASP A 59 -15.55 -14.33 6.92
N ILE A 60 -15.68 -13.83 5.69
CA ILE A 60 -16.79 -14.18 4.78
C ILE A 60 -16.49 -15.46 4.00
N PHE A 61 -15.25 -15.67 3.60
CA PHE A 61 -14.83 -16.82 2.79
C PHE A 61 -14.19 -17.91 3.68
N PRO A 62 -14.42 -19.20 3.38
CA PRO A 62 -15.10 -19.71 2.19
C PRO A 62 -16.64 -19.67 2.25
N VAL A 63 -17.27 -19.58 1.07
CA VAL A 63 -18.74 -19.63 0.91
C VAL A 63 -19.12 -20.89 0.15
N SER A 64 -19.85 -21.80 0.79
CA SER A 64 -20.34 -23.05 0.19
C SER A 64 -21.81 -22.98 -0.22
N ASP A 65 -22.18 -23.76 -1.24
CA ASP A 65 -23.59 -24.00 -1.58
C ASP A 65 -24.27 -24.91 -0.53
N PHE A 66 -25.61 -24.88 -0.46
CA PHE A 66 -26.42 -25.73 0.43
C PHE A 66 -26.11 -27.23 0.30
N LYS A 67 -25.72 -27.68 -0.89
CA LYS A 67 -25.39 -29.10 -1.13
C LYS A 67 -23.93 -29.44 -0.83
N GLU A 68 -23.11 -28.47 -0.42
CA GLU A 68 -21.66 -28.61 -0.19
C GLU A 68 -20.91 -29.22 -1.39
N THR A 69 -21.43 -29.07 -2.60
CA THR A 69 -20.78 -29.53 -3.84
C THR A 69 -19.86 -28.49 -4.45
N THR A 70 -20.03 -27.22 -4.07
CA THR A 70 -19.24 -26.11 -4.58
C THR A 70 -18.91 -25.13 -3.47
N GLU A 71 -17.71 -24.59 -3.52
CA GLU A 71 -17.19 -23.62 -2.55
C GLU A 71 -16.43 -22.50 -3.28
N LEU A 72 -16.69 -21.26 -2.89
CA LEU A 72 -15.91 -20.10 -3.29
C LEU A 72 -14.87 -19.80 -2.22
N ASP A 73 -13.61 -19.68 -2.63
CA ASP A 73 -12.47 -19.41 -1.75
C ASP A 73 -11.76 -18.11 -2.16
N PHE A 74 -11.36 -17.32 -1.15
CA PHE A 74 -10.68 -16.05 -1.34
C PHE A 74 -9.17 -16.26 -1.45
N ILE A 75 -8.58 -15.86 -2.59
CA ILE A 75 -7.12 -15.95 -2.79
C ILE A 75 -6.43 -14.66 -2.32
N ASN A 76 -6.78 -13.52 -2.92
CA ASN A 76 -6.20 -12.22 -2.60
C ASN A 76 -7.02 -11.07 -3.20
N TYR A 77 -6.65 -9.84 -2.88
CA TYR A 77 -7.19 -8.63 -3.52
C TYR A 77 -6.08 -7.69 -4.01
N SER A 78 -6.42 -6.77 -4.91
CA SER A 78 -5.56 -5.66 -5.33
C SER A 78 -6.37 -4.37 -5.39
N ILE A 79 -5.75 -3.26 -4.99
CA ILE A 79 -6.39 -1.94 -4.94
C ILE A 79 -5.70 -1.03 -5.95
N GLY A 80 -6.51 -0.42 -6.81
CA GLY A 80 -6.07 0.53 -7.80
C GLY A 80 -5.36 -0.09 -8.99
N ASN A 81 -4.72 0.79 -9.77
CA ASN A 81 -3.91 0.42 -10.91
C ASN A 81 -2.47 0.87 -10.62
N TRP A 82 -1.62 -0.08 -10.25
CA TRP A 82 -0.19 0.18 -10.06
C TRP A 82 0.49 0.03 -11.40
N GLU A 83 0.78 1.15 -12.05
CA GLU A 83 1.48 1.15 -13.33
C GLU A 83 2.35 2.40 -13.53
N CYS A 84 3.38 2.25 -14.35
CA CYS A 84 4.17 3.38 -14.84
C CYS A 84 3.32 4.28 -15.76
N LYS A 85 3.83 5.46 -16.11
CA LYS A 85 3.11 6.44 -16.96
C LYS A 85 2.59 5.86 -18.27
N CYS A 86 3.37 4.98 -18.92
CA CYS A 86 2.99 4.36 -20.20
C CYS A 86 2.19 3.04 -20.05
N GLY A 87 2.01 2.52 -18.83
CA GLY A 87 1.25 1.29 -18.57
C GLY A 87 1.94 -0.04 -18.90
N ARG A 88 3.23 -0.03 -19.30
CA ARG A 88 3.97 -1.28 -19.62
C ARG A 88 4.48 -2.01 -18.39
N LEU A 89 5.09 -1.27 -17.46
CA LEU A 89 5.47 -1.79 -16.15
C LEU A 89 4.29 -1.65 -15.18
N LYS A 90 3.91 -2.74 -14.52
CA LYS A 90 2.75 -2.84 -13.61
C LYS A 90 3.11 -3.61 -12.35
N GLY A 91 2.24 -3.54 -11.35
CA GLY A 91 2.36 -4.32 -10.12
C GLY A 91 2.93 -3.50 -8.96
N VAL A 92 2.44 -3.75 -7.75
CA VAL A 92 2.84 -3.03 -6.54
C VAL A 92 4.26 -3.44 -6.09
N GLU A 93 4.70 -4.64 -6.47
CA GLU A 93 6.07 -5.11 -6.31
C GLU A 93 7.09 -4.19 -7.01
N ASN A 94 6.69 -3.57 -8.12
CA ASN A 94 7.55 -2.70 -8.91
C ASN A 94 7.51 -1.24 -8.45
N SER A 95 6.68 -0.90 -7.45
CA SER A 95 6.69 0.42 -6.81
C SER A 95 7.55 0.49 -5.55
N ARG A 96 8.30 -0.58 -5.23
CA ARG A 96 9.14 -0.68 -4.04
C ARG A 96 10.61 -0.80 -4.41
N HIS A 97 11.45 -0.41 -3.48
CA HIS A 97 12.90 -0.58 -3.61
C HIS A 97 13.28 -2.06 -3.53
N ARG A 98 14.19 -2.48 -4.39
CA ARG A 98 14.82 -3.80 -4.38
C ARG A 98 16.30 -3.65 -4.07
N CYS A 99 16.88 -4.64 -3.40
CA CYS A 99 18.33 -4.73 -3.31
C CYS A 99 18.89 -5.59 -4.46
N ASN A 100 19.79 -5.05 -5.27
CA ASN A 100 20.48 -5.77 -6.34
C ASN A 100 21.49 -6.83 -5.86
N ASN A 101 21.79 -6.88 -4.56
CA ASN A 101 22.73 -7.88 -4.01
C ASN A 101 22.02 -9.14 -3.48
N CYS A 102 20.90 -8.98 -2.78
CA CYS A 102 20.15 -10.10 -2.18
C CYS A 102 18.73 -10.25 -2.75
N GLU A 103 18.39 -9.46 -3.76
CA GLU A 103 17.09 -9.42 -4.44
C GLU A 103 15.87 -9.12 -3.55
N THR A 104 16.10 -8.80 -2.27
CA THR A 104 15.05 -8.54 -1.30
C THR A 104 14.29 -7.26 -1.66
N LEU A 105 12.96 -7.36 -1.62
CA LEU A 105 12.05 -6.23 -1.74
C LEU A 105 11.93 -5.55 -0.36
N LEU A 106 12.31 -4.28 -0.28
CA LEU A 106 12.26 -3.51 0.95
C LEU A 106 10.81 -3.16 1.31
N PRO A 107 10.43 -3.13 2.59
CA PRO A 107 9.12 -2.66 3.04
C PRO A 107 8.79 -1.26 2.49
N PRO A 108 7.51 -0.93 2.24
CA PRO A 108 7.11 0.40 1.75
C PRO A 108 7.55 1.53 2.68
N GLU A 109 7.56 1.28 3.99
CA GLU A 109 7.92 2.26 5.02
C GLU A 109 9.43 2.33 5.30
N ALA A 110 10.26 1.61 4.54
CA ALA A 110 11.70 1.61 4.76
C ALA A 110 12.33 2.97 4.40
N GLU A 111 12.65 3.77 5.41
CA GLU A 111 13.43 4.99 5.24
C GLU A 111 14.89 4.64 4.85
N LEU A 112 15.27 4.98 3.62
CA LEU A 112 16.65 4.80 3.18
C LEU A 112 17.53 5.85 3.85
N THR A 113 18.49 5.39 4.66
CA THR A 113 19.55 6.27 5.19
C THR A 113 20.37 6.86 4.05
N GLU A 114 21.04 8.00 4.29
CA GLU A 114 21.92 8.66 3.29
C GLU A 114 22.97 7.73 2.65
N LYS A 115 23.29 6.61 3.31
CA LYS A 115 24.27 5.62 2.87
C LYS A 115 23.67 4.47 2.05
N GLU A 116 22.35 4.40 1.89
CA GLU A 116 21.63 3.36 1.12
C GLU A 116 22.11 1.94 1.43
N ILE A 117 22.16 1.60 2.73
CA ILE A 117 22.60 0.29 3.20
C ILE A 117 21.39 -0.63 3.29
N CYS A 118 21.47 -1.79 2.65
CA CYS A 118 20.42 -2.81 2.74
C CYS A 118 20.34 -3.35 4.18
N PRO A 119 19.15 -3.34 4.82
CA PRO A 119 18.98 -3.83 6.19
C PRO A 119 19.11 -5.35 6.30
N PHE A 120 18.97 -6.09 5.20
CA PHE A 120 19.00 -7.56 5.20
C PHE A 120 20.38 -8.14 4.88
N CYS A 121 21.14 -7.55 3.95
CA CYS A 121 22.45 -8.07 3.54
C CYS A 121 23.62 -7.09 3.75
N SER A 122 23.35 -5.89 4.28
CA SER A 122 24.35 -4.83 4.51
C SER A 122 25.11 -4.35 3.25
N ALA A 123 24.64 -4.69 2.05
CA ALA A 123 25.17 -4.14 0.81
C ALA A 123 24.93 -2.63 0.74
N VAL A 124 25.93 -1.89 0.29
CA VAL A 124 25.94 -0.42 0.23
C VAL A 124 25.68 0.03 -1.20
N LYS A 125 24.78 1.02 -1.41
CA LYS A 125 24.45 1.59 -2.73
C LYS A 125 24.04 0.54 -3.77
N LYS A 126 23.29 -0.46 -3.30
CA LYS A 126 22.73 -1.53 -4.14
C LYS A 126 21.21 -1.57 -4.04
N ILE A 127 20.59 -0.45 -3.66
CA ILE A 127 19.14 -0.34 -3.52
C ILE A 127 18.62 0.52 -4.65
N ASP A 128 17.69 0.01 -5.43
CA ASP A 128 17.13 0.66 -6.60
C ASP A 128 15.62 0.42 -6.69
N MET A 129 14.92 1.35 -7.34
CA MET A 129 13.50 1.20 -7.65
C MET A 129 13.36 0.82 -9.12
N PRO A 130 12.57 -0.22 -9.46
CA PRO A 130 12.36 -0.61 -10.85
C PRO A 130 11.78 0.53 -11.70
N ILE A 131 12.52 0.94 -12.72
CA ILE A 131 12.09 1.91 -13.74
C ILE A 131 11.54 1.20 -14.98
N CYS A 132 10.56 1.81 -15.63
CA CYS A 132 10.09 1.31 -16.92
C CYS A 132 11.08 1.63 -18.04
N GLU A 133 11.55 0.62 -18.78
CA GLU A 133 12.50 0.77 -19.90
C GLU A 133 11.99 1.68 -21.03
N HIS A 134 10.68 1.87 -21.16
CA HIS A 134 10.09 2.65 -22.24
C HIS A 134 9.87 4.13 -21.91
N CYS A 135 9.52 4.46 -20.66
CA CYS A 135 9.23 5.85 -20.26
C CYS A 135 10.15 6.38 -19.16
N GLY A 136 11.02 5.56 -18.58
CA GLY A 136 11.91 5.93 -17.48
C GLY A 136 11.22 6.17 -16.15
N ASP A 137 9.89 6.00 -16.07
CA ASP A 137 9.12 6.26 -14.85
C ASP A 137 8.96 4.98 -14.01
N ASN A 138 8.94 5.15 -12.69
CA ASN A 138 8.61 4.11 -11.73
C ASN A 138 7.10 3.79 -11.73
N VAL A 139 6.75 2.63 -11.18
CA VAL A 139 5.36 2.29 -10.93
C VAL A 139 4.81 3.09 -9.75
N LYS A 140 3.62 3.67 -9.94
CA LYS A 140 2.86 4.32 -8.88
C LYS A 140 1.38 4.00 -9.02
N LEU A 141 0.61 4.29 -7.97
CA LEU A 141 -0.84 4.24 -8.05
C LEU A 141 -1.34 5.26 -9.08
N LYS A 142 -1.92 4.77 -10.17
CA LYS A 142 -2.52 5.60 -11.20
C LYS A 142 -3.94 6.00 -10.80
N MET A 143 -4.08 7.27 -10.45
CA MET A 143 -5.37 7.89 -10.20
C MET A 143 -6.07 8.27 -11.52
N LYS A 144 -7.37 7.99 -11.61
CA LYS A 144 -8.20 8.36 -12.77
C LYS A 144 -8.48 9.87 -12.82
N TYR A 145 -8.70 10.48 -11.66
CA TYR A 145 -8.97 11.90 -11.48
C TYR A 145 -8.22 12.41 -10.26
N MET A 146 -7.89 13.71 -10.25
CA MET A 146 -7.32 14.38 -9.08
C MET A 146 -8.44 14.80 -8.10
N PRO A 147 -8.13 14.98 -6.80
CA PRO A 147 -9.14 15.39 -5.81
C PRO A 147 -9.92 16.65 -6.19
N ASN A 148 -9.24 17.67 -6.72
CA ASN A 148 -9.89 18.94 -7.14
C ASN A 148 -10.84 18.74 -8.33
N GLU A 149 -10.51 17.84 -9.25
CA GLU A 149 -11.39 17.53 -10.38
C GLU A 149 -12.64 16.79 -9.93
N CYS A 150 -12.49 15.86 -8.96
CA CYS A 150 -13.62 15.18 -8.33
C CYS A 150 -14.57 16.16 -7.65
N ILE A 151 -14.04 17.14 -6.91
CA ILE A 151 -14.84 18.19 -6.26
C ILE A 151 -15.58 19.05 -7.30
N GLN A 152 -14.88 19.52 -8.33
CA GLN A 152 -15.47 20.39 -9.36
C GLN A 152 -16.55 19.69 -10.19
N LYS A 153 -16.36 18.40 -10.50
CA LYS A 153 -17.26 17.63 -11.37
C LYS A 153 -18.31 16.82 -10.61
N GLY A 154 -18.26 16.82 -9.27
CA GLY A 154 -19.16 16.04 -8.42
C GLY A 154 -18.91 14.52 -8.50
N TYR A 155 -17.66 14.09 -8.75
CA TYR A 155 -17.29 12.68 -8.74
C TYR A 155 -16.80 12.24 -7.36
N THR A 156 -16.97 10.96 -7.04
CA THR A 156 -16.33 10.33 -5.88
C THR A 156 -14.87 10.04 -6.20
N TYR A 157 -13.96 10.48 -5.34
CA TYR A 157 -12.54 10.14 -5.43
C TYR A 157 -12.33 8.69 -4.96
N SER A 158 -12.12 7.77 -5.90
CA SER A 158 -12.01 6.34 -5.61
C SER A 158 -11.05 5.62 -6.55
N VAL A 159 -10.65 4.42 -6.13
CA VAL A 159 -9.83 3.48 -6.90
C VAL A 159 -10.51 2.11 -6.93
N PRO A 160 -10.37 1.33 -8.02
CA PRO A 160 -11.01 0.02 -8.13
C PRO A 160 -10.41 -0.98 -7.15
N LEU A 161 -11.26 -1.81 -6.53
CA LEU A 161 -10.87 -3.00 -5.79
C LEU A 161 -11.10 -4.23 -6.68
N ARG A 162 -10.09 -5.07 -6.84
CA ARG A 162 -10.21 -6.35 -7.57
C ARG A 162 -9.92 -7.50 -6.62
N ILE A 163 -10.79 -8.49 -6.58
CA ILE A 163 -10.67 -9.67 -5.71
C ILE A 163 -10.45 -10.89 -6.61
N LYS A 164 -9.51 -11.75 -6.26
CA LYS A 164 -9.26 -13.04 -6.91
C LYS A 164 -9.86 -14.14 -6.05
N ILE A 165 -10.86 -14.83 -6.60
CA ILE A 165 -11.61 -15.89 -5.93
C ILE A 165 -11.42 -17.17 -6.75
N ARG A 166 -11.43 -18.34 -6.09
CA ARG A 166 -11.42 -19.65 -6.72
C ARG A 166 -12.75 -20.34 -6.47
N LEU A 167 -13.32 -20.97 -7.50
CA LEU A 167 -14.41 -21.93 -7.34
C LEU A 167 -13.82 -23.33 -7.22
N ILE A 168 -14.15 -24.04 -6.15
CA ILE A 168 -13.84 -25.45 -5.90
C ILE A 168 -15.15 -26.22 -6.10
N SER A 169 -15.10 -27.33 -6.83
CA SER A 169 -16.26 -28.19 -7.10
C SER A 169 -15.88 -29.63 -6.82
N TRP A 170 -16.74 -30.34 -6.09
CA TRP A 170 -16.60 -31.77 -5.82
C TRP A 170 -17.63 -32.56 -6.62
N GLU A 171 -17.22 -33.70 -7.15
CA GLU A 171 -18.14 -34.70 -7.67
C GLU A 171 -18.67 -35.52 -6.49
N LYS A 172 -19.99 -35.67 -6.40
CA LYS A 172 -20.59 -36.60 -5.42
C LYS A 172 -20.52 -38.01 -5.99
N ASP A 173 -19.84 -38.91 -5.29
CA ASP A 173 -19.85 -40.33 -5.62
C ASP A 173 -21.30 -40.87 -5.56
N PRO A 174 -21.77 -41.61 -6.58
CA PRO A 174 -23.14 -42.10 -6.64
C PRO A 174 -23.46 -43.20 -5.61
N GLU A 175 -22.47 -43.75 -4.89
CA GLU A 175 -22.64 -44.88 -3.97
C GLU A 175 -22.94 -44.50 -2.51
N THR A 176 -22.77 -43.23 -2.11
CA THR A 176 -23.09 -42.77 -0.75
C THR A 176 -24.48 -42.12 -0.73
N LYS A 177 -25.51 -42.97 -0.65
CA LYS A 177 -26.89 -42.57 -0.28
C LYS A 177 -27.17 -42.85 1.19
#